data_AF-A0AAF0HYK4-F1
#
_entry.id   AF-A0AAF0HYK4-F1
#
_cell.length_a   1.000
_cell.length_b   1.000
_cell.length_c   1.000
_cell.angle_alpha   90.00
_cell.angle_beta   90.00
_cell.angle_gamma   90.00
#
_symmetry.space_group_name_H-M   'P 1'
#
loop_
_entity.id
_entity.type
_entity.pdbx_description
1 polymer ?
#
loop_
_entity_poly.entity_id
_entity_poly.type
_entity_poly.pdbx_seq_one_letter_code
_entity_poly.pdbx_strand_id
1 'polypeptide(L)'
;MRERIIRATWVAGTLDILSAFVFAGMAGMQPLAVLQFVASGPFGDTAKGDPVGLWAIVGLAVHFAIMACMAGAYMLIAQRRPALRRHPIVAGLLYGLLLWGIMYWIVRPWRWPAMWLPAAYAALPIGRIAWNIGNQLFSHCILVGLPIALIAAGRRR
;
A
#
# COMPACT_ATOMS: atom_id res chain seq x y z
N MET A 1 -5.89 -12.30 -18.10
CA MET A 1 -5.73 -12.26 -16.62
C MET A 1 -4.41 -11.57 -16.28
N ARG A 2 -3.29 -12.08 -16.80
CA ARG A 2 -1.94 -11.50 -16.65
C ARG A 2 -1.88 -9.99 -16.91
N GLU A 3 -2.41 -9.53 -18.03
CA GLU A 3 -2.44 -8.09 -18.39
C GLU A 3 -3.17 -7.21 -17.36
N ARG A 4 -4.25 -7.72 -16.77
CA ARG A 4 -5.01 -6.97 -15.76
C ARG A 4 -4.26 -6.87 -14.45
N ILE A 5 -3.57 -7.95 -14.06
CA ILE A 5 -2.70 -7.94 -12.89
C ILE A 5 -1.60 -6.90 -13.12
N ILE A 6 -0.88 -6.98 -14.24
CA ILE A 6 0.19 -6.02 -14.57
C ILE A 6 -0.35 -4.58 -14.57
N ARG A 7 -1.47 -4.31 -15.25
CA ARG A 7 -2.06 -2.97 -15.28
C ARG A 7 -2.48 -2.49 -13.89
N ALA A 8 -3.11 -3.35 -13.09
CA ALA A 8 -3.51 -3.01 -11.72
C ALA A 8 -2.30 -2.75 -10.83
N THR A 9 -1.25 -3.57 -10.94
CA THR A 9 0.02 -3.39 -10.23
C THR A 9 0.64 -2.04 -10.54
N TRP A 10 0.75 -1.68 -11.81
CA TRP A 10 1.35 -0.40 -12.21
C TRP A 10 0.50 0.78 -11.75
N VAL A 11 -0.81 0.77 -12.04
CA VAL A 11 -1.68 1.89 -11.69
C VAL A 11 -1.76 2.09 -10.17
N ALA A 12 -2.11 1.05 -9.42
CA ALA A 12 -2.24 1.14 -7.97
C ALA A 12 -0.88 1.37 -7.30
N GLY A 13 0.18 0.71 -7.77
CA GLY A 13 1.53 0.86 -7.22
C GLY A 13 2.07 2.27 -7.40
N THR A 14 1.88 2.87 -8.57
CA THR A 14 2.27 4.25 -8.85
C THR A 14 1.45 5.24 -8.04
N LEU A 15 0.12 5.08 -7.96
CA LEU A 15 -0.71 5.98 -7.15
C LEU A 15 -0.32 5.91 -5.67
N ASP A 16 -0.09 4.70 -5.15
CA ASP A 16 0.27 4.50 -3.74
C ASP A 16 1.64 5.08 -3.41
N ILE A 17 2.67 4.84 -4.22
CA ILE A 17 4.01 5.38 -3.95
C ILE A 17 4.08 6.90 -4.09
N LEU A 18 3.36 7.49 -5.06
CA LEU A 18 3.25 8.94 -5.17
C LEU A 18 2.54 9.53 -3.94
N SER A 19 1.49 8.86 -3.46
CA SER A 19 0.82 9.27 -2.22
C SER A 19 1.76 9.19 -1.02
N ALA A 20 2.59 8.13 -0.93
CA ALA A 20 3.57 7.98 0.13
C ALA A 20 4.60 9.12 0.10
N PHE A 21 5.11 9.50 -1.08
CA PHE A 21 6.02 10.64 -1.21
C PHE A 21 5.37 11.97 -0.77
N VAL A 22 4.12 12.21 -1.15
CA VAL A 22 3.41 13.44 -0.76
C VAL A 22 3.13 13.45 0.75
N PHE A 23 2.53 12.40 1.29
CA PHE A 23 2.16 12.34 2.72
C PHE A 23 3.37 12.27 3.65
N ALA A 24 4.40 11.50 3.29
CA ALA A 24 5.64 11.46 4.06
C ALA A 24 6.45 12.75 3.90
N GLY A 25 6.44 13.37 2.71
CA GLY A 25 7.05 14.67 2.45
C GLY A 25 6.44 15.79 3.30
N MET A 26 5.12 15.81 3.46
CA MET A 26 4.44 16.73 4.40
C MET A 26 4.84 16.51 5.87
N ALA A 27 5.35 15.32 6.21
CA ALA A 27 5.93 15.02 7.52
C ALA A 27 7.47 15.21 7.57
N GLY A 28 8.07 15.79 6.53
CA GLY A 28 9.51 16.08 6.44
C GLY A 28 10.38 14.92 5.95
N MET A 29 9.79 13.82 5.47
CA MET A 29 10.53 12.65 4.98
C MET A 29 10.80 12.76 3.47
N GLN A 30 12.07 12.61 3.09
CA GLN A 30 12.47 12.62 1.68
C GLN A 30 12.00 11.34 0.94
N PRO A 31 11.67 11.40 -0.37
CA PRO A 31 11.29 10.23 -1.16
C PRO A 31 12.30 9.08 -1.07
N LEU A 32 13.60 9.40 -0.99
CA LEU A 32 14.66 8.43 -0.81
C LEU A 32 14.50 7.63 0.50
N ALA A 33 14.20 8.32 1.60
CA ALA A 33 13.98 7.70 2.91
C ALA A 33 12.70 6.84 2.93
N VAL A 34 11.65 7.22 2.19
CA VAL A 34 10.44 6.40 2.02
C VAL A 34 10.80 5.06 1.36
N LEU A 35 11.54 5.08 0.27
CA LEU A 35 11.92 3.86 -0.44
C LEU A 35 12.84 2.96 0.41
N GLN A 36 13.81 3.55 1.09
CA GLN A 36 14.67 2.83 2.03
C GLN A 36 13.88 2.21 3.19
N PHE A 37 12.86 2.92 3.70
CA PHE A 37 11.96 2.39 4.71
C PHE A 37 11.20 1.16 4.19
N VAL A 38 10.67 1.21 2.96
CA VAL A 38 10.03 0.05 2.33
C VAL A 38 10.99 -1.13 2.20
N ALA A 39 12.23 -0.89 1.75
CA ALA A 39 13.27 -1.92 1.65
C ALA A 39 13.60 -2.55 3.02
N SER A 40 13.55 -1.77 4.10
CA SER A 40 13.86 -2.28 5.44
C SER A 40 12.86 -3.30 5.97
N GLY A 41 11.67 -3.42 5.37
CA GLY A 41 10.67 -4.43 5.77
C GLY A 41 11.20 -5.86 5.64
N PRO A 42 11.60 -6.31 4.44
CA PRO A 42 12.19 -7.64 4.24
C PRO A 42 13.68 -7.72 4.60
N PHE A 43 14.44 -6.62 4.48
CA PHE A 43 15.91 -6.67 4.59
C PHE A 43 16.48 -6.11 5.90
N GLY A 44 15.64 -5.56 6.78
CA GLY A 44 16.06 -5.00 8.06
C GLY A 44 16.70 -3.61 7.95
N ASP A 45 17.26 -3.13 9.06
CA ASP A 45 17.70 -1.73 9.19
C ASP A 45 18.94 -1.38 8.35
N THR A 46 19.65 -2.37 7.80
CA THR A 46 20.77 -2.15 6.86
C THR A 46 20.34 -1.42 5.59
N ALA A 47 19.04 -1.47 5.25
CA ALA A 47 18.48 -0.75 4.12
C ALA A 47 18.23 0.75 4.40
N LYS A 48 18.29 1.18 5.66
CA LYS A 48 18.11 2.58 6.06
C LYS A 48 19.45 3.30 6.07
N GLY A 49 19.50 4.49 5.46
CA GLY A 49 20.66 5.39 5.60
C GLY A 49 21.80 5.15 4.61
N ASP A 50 21.60 4.33 3.57
CA ASP A 50 22.55 4.22 2.46
C ASP A 50 22.60 5.53 1.65
N PRO A 51 23.75 6.23 1.57
CA PRO A 51 23.88 7.46 0.80
C PRO A 51 23.81 7.22 -0.72
N VAL A 52 24.14 6.01 -1.18
CA VAL A 52 24.29 5.67 -2.60
C VAL A 52 22.94 5.42 -3.28
N GLY A 53 21.90 5.14 -2.49
CA GLY A 53 20.52 5.00 -2.96
C GLY A 53 20.17 3.64 -3.57
N LEU A 54 21.05 2.64 -3.47
CA LEU A 54 20.80 1.30 -4.01
C LEU A 54 19.58 0.66 -3.33
N TRP A 55 19.45 0.86 -2.02
CA TRP A 55 18.29 0.39 -1.26
C TRP A 55 16.98 1.08 -1.66
N ALA A 56 17.03 2.25 -2.29
CA ALA A 56 15.83 2.89 -2.80
C ALA A 56 15.25 2.14 -4.01
N ILE A 57 16.12 1.63 -4.89
CA ILE A 57 15.72 0.78 -6.02
C ILE A 57 15.14 -0.53 -5.51
N VAL A 58 15.79 -1.15 -4.52
CA VAL A 58 15.28 -2.36 -3.86
C VAL A 58 13.93 -2.09 -3.21
N GLY A 59 13.77 -0.97 -2.52
CA GLY A 59 12.51 -0.55 -1.91
C GLY A 59 11.40 -0.37 -2.92
N LEU A 60 11.68 0.26 -4.06
CA LEU A 60 10.74 0.40 -5.17
C LEU A 60 10.35 -0.96 -5.75
N ALA A 61 11.31 -1.87 -5.93
CA ALA A 61 11.05 -3.23 -6.41
C ALA A 61 10.17 -4.02 -5.42
N VAL A 62 10.48 -3.95 -4.12
CA VAL A 62 9.68 -4.55 -3.04
C VAL A 62 8.26 -3.98 -3.03
N HIS A 63 8.12 -2.66 -3.17
CA HIS A 63 6.82 -1.99 -3.24
C HIS A 63 5.95 -2.57 -4.37
N PHE A 64 6.49 -2.62 -5.59
CA PHE A 64 5.74 -3.16 -6.73
C PHE A 64 5.53 -4.68 -6.66
N ALA A 65 6.42 -5.43 -6.00
CA ALA A 65 6.22 -6.85 -5.74
C ALA A 65 5.04 -7.08 -4.78
N ILE A 66 4.96 -6.32 -3.68
CA ILE A 66 3.82 -6.36 -2.75
C ILE A 66 2.53 -5.97 -3.48
N MET A 67 2.57 -4.90 -4.28
CA MET A 67 1.42 -4.47 -5.06
C MET A 67 0.97 -5.54 -6.08
N ALA A 68 1.91 -6.25 -6.70
CA ALA A 68 1.59 -7.37 -7.60
C ALA A 68 0.91 -8.52 -6.87
N CYS A 69 1.36 -8.86 -5.66
CA CYS A 69 0.70 -9.86 -4.82
C CYS A 69 -0.74 -9.44 -4.47
N MET A 70 -0.95 -8.18 -4.09
CA MET A 70 -2.28 -7.63 -3.79
C MET A 70 -3.19 -7.68 -5.03
N ALA A 71 -2.75 -7.11 -6.15
CA ALA A 71 -3.51 -7.14 -7.40
C ALA A 71 -3.82 -8.56 -7.86
N GLY A 72 -2.85 -9.48 -7.75
CA GLY A 72 -3.01 -10.90 -8.07
C GLY A 72 -4.06 -11.59 -7.19
N ALA A 73 -3.99 -11.39 -5.87
CA ALA A 73 -4.95 -11.95 -4.92
C ALA A 73 -6.38 -11.48 -5.22
N TYR A 74 -6.60 -10.18 -5.43
CA TYR A 74 -7.91 -9.66 -5.80
C TYR A 74 -8.42 -10.29 -7.10
N MET A 75 -7.57 -10.36 -8.14
CA MET A 75 -7.95 -10.92 -9.43
C MET A 75 -8.32 -12.40 -9.36
N LEU A 76 -7.64 -13.19 -8.52
CA LEU A 76 -7.96 -14.61 -8.30
C LEU A 76 -9.30 -14.82 -7.61
N ILE A 77 -9.66 -13.94 -6.67
CA ILE A 77 -10.95 -14.00 -5.96
C ILE A 77 -12.08 -13.48 -6.86
N ALA A 78 -11.85 -12.35 -7.57
CA ALA A 78 -12.82 -11.75 -8.47
C ALA A 78 -13.20 -12.63 -9.66
N GLN A 79 -12.36 -13.60 -10.03
CA GLN A 79 -12.71 -14.66 -10.99
C GLN A 79 -13.77 -15.61 -10.47
N ARG A 80 -13.72 -15.96 -9.18
CA ARG A 80 -14.61 -16.93 -8.55
C ARG A 80 -15.87 -16.28 -7.97
N ARG A 81 -15.85 -14.97 -7.73
CA ARG A 81 -16.95 -14.21 -7.13
C ARG A 81 -17.41 -13.08 -8.06
N PRO A 82 -18.38 -13.33 -8.95
CA PRO A 82 -18.88 -12.33 -9.90
C PRO A 82 -19.35 -11.02 -9.25
N ALA A 83 -19.83 -11.07 -8.00
CA ALA A 83 -20.24 -9.90 -7.22
C ALA A 83 -19.15 -8.82 -7.13
N LEU A 84 -17.88 -9.21 -7.00
CA LEU A 84 -16.74 -8.28 -6.93
C LEU A 84 -16.51 -7.49 -8.23
N ARG A 85 -17.01 -8.02 -9.35
CA ARG A 85 -16.95 -7.36 -10.67
C ARG A 85 -18.23 -6.59 -10.99
N ARG A 86 -19.36 -6.95 -10.37
CA ARG A 86 -20.65 -6.25 -10.50
C ARG A 86 -20.68 -4.95 -9.68
N HIS A 87 -20.06 -4.94 -8.49
CA HIS A 87 -20.00 -3.78 -7.61
C HIS A 87 -18.55 -3.39 -7.30
N PRO A 88 -17.75 -2.96 -8.31
CA PRO A 88 -16.31 -2.75 -8.15
C PRO A 88 -15.96 -1.63 -7.17
N ILE A 89 -16.83 -0.62 -7.01
CA ILE A 89 -16.57 0.49 -6.07
C ILE A 89 -16.58 -0.04 -4.63
N VAL A 90 -17.70 -0.64 -4.21
CA VAL A 90 -17.84 -1.20 -2.86
C VAL A 90 -16.79 -2.29 -2.61
N ALA A 91 -16.58 -3.18 -3.59
CA ALA A 91 -15.58 -4.23 -3.49
C ALA A 91 -14.16 -3.68 -3.34
N GLY A 92 -13.80 -2.63 -4.08
CA GLY A 92 -12.50 -1.96 -3.98
C GLY A 92 -12.29 -1.26 -2.64
N LEU A 93 -13.30 -0.56 -2.12
CA LEU A 93 -13.22 0.09 -0.81
C LEU A 93 -13.04 -0.94 0.32
N LEU A 94 -13.85 -2.01 0.33
CA LEU A 94 -13.72 -3.09 1.31
C LEU A 94 -12.38 -3.81 1.19
N TYR A 95 -11.90 -4.03 -0.03
CA TYR A 95 -10.59 -4.64 -0.25
C TYR A 95 -9.46 -3.74 0.24
N GLY A 96 -9.52 -2.44 -0.01
CA GLY A 96 -8.55 -1.48 0.53
C GLY A 96 -8.56 -1.43 2.05
N LEU A 97 -9.74 -1.46 2.69
CA LEU A 97 -9.86 -1.54 4.14
C LEU A 97 -9.20 -2.81 4.69
N LEU A 98 -9.41 -3.95 4.02
CA LEU A 98 -8.74 -5.21 4.36
C LEU A 98 -7.21 -5.08 4.24
N LEU A 99 -6.72 -4.51 3.14
CA LEU A 99 -5.28 -4.30 2.93
C LEU A 99 -4.68 -3.38 4.00
N TRP A 100 -5.38 -2.30 4.36
CA TRP A 100 -4.97 -1.43 5.46
C TRP A 100 -4.86 -2.21 6.78
N GLY A 101 -5.87 -3.04 7.09
CA GLY A 101 -5.85 -3.93 8.25
C GLY A 101 -4.60 -4.82 8.24
N ILE A 102 -4.33 -5.52 7.14
CA ILE A 102 -3.17 -6.40 7.02
C ILE A 102 -1.86 -5.61 7.16
N MET A 103 -1.70 -4.49 6.45
CA MET A 103 -0.46 -3.72 6.46
C MET A 103 -0.17 -3.11 7.83
N TYR A 104 -1.17 -2.53 8.49
CA TYR A 104 -0.96 -1.77 9.73
C TYR A 104 -1.12 -2.58 11.02
N TRP A 105 -1.92 -3.65 11.01
CA TRP A 105 -2.18 -4.47 12.19
C TRP A 105 -1.45 -5.82 12.18
N ILE A 106 -0.92 -6.25 11.04
CA ILE A 106 -0.18 -7.52 10.93
C ILE A 106 1.26 -7.24 10.50
N VAL A 107 1.46 -6.70 9.29
CA VAL A 107 2.81 -6.55 8.72
C VAL A 107 3.65 -5.56 9.51
N ARG A 108 3.12 -4.35 9.77
CA ARG A 108 3.85 -3.30 10.49
C ARG A 108 4.29 -3.73 11.91
N PRO A 109 3.42 -4.27 12.79
CA PRO A 109 3.88 -4.73 14.11
C PRO A 109 4.79 -5.95 14.04
N TRP A 110 4.66 -6.81 13.03
CA TRP A 110 5.58 -7.93 12.85
C TRP A 110 6.98 -7.46 12.47
N ARG A 111 7.09 -6.52 11.53
CA ARG A 111 8.38 -6.01 11.04
C ARG A 111 9.01 -4.99 11.96
N TRP A 112 8.18 -4.17 12.60
CA TRP A 112 8.61 -3.12 13.53
C TRP A 112 7.70 -3.10 14.76
N PRO A 113 7.95 -3.96 15.76
CA PRO A 113 7.12 -4.05 16.96
C PRO A 113 6.96 -2.71 17.69
N ALA A 114 8.03 -1.89 17.72
CA ALA A 114 8.02 -0.55 18.30
C ALA A 114 7.10 0.45 17.56
N MET A 115 6.70 0.16 16.32
CA MET A 115 5.83 1.00 15.50
C MET A 115 4.38 0.54 15.54
N TRP A 116 3.98 -0.35 16.44
CA TRP A 116 2.59 -0.77 16.54
C TRP A 116 1.68 0.44 16.81
N LEU A 117 0.58 0.56 16.05
CA LEU A 117 -0.34 1.71 16.05
C LEU A 117 -0.73 2.21 17.46
N PRO A 118 -1.21 1.38 18.42
CA PRO A 118 -1.58 1.86 19.75
C PRO A 118 -0.41 2.52 20.48
N ALA A 119 0.77 1.89 20.46
CA ALA A 119 1.97 2.44 21.08
C ALA A 119 2.45 3.70 20.37
N ALA A 120 2.48 3.70 19.03
CA ALA A 120 2.90 4.82 18.22
C ALA A 120 1.97 6.04 18.36
N TYR A 121 0.69 5.83 18.68
CA TYR A 121 -0.32 6.89 18.73
C TYR A 121 -0.72 7.31 20.15
N ALA A 122 -0.29 6.58 21.17
CA ALA A 122 -0.68 6.80 22.57
C ALA A 122 -0.48 8.24 23.06
N ALA A 123 0.57 8.92 22.58
CA ALA A 123 0.91 10.28 22.99
C ALA A 123 0.58 11.35 21.92
N LEU A 124 -0.09 10.99 20.82
CA LEU A 124 -0.39 11.93 19.74
C LEU A 124 -1.71 12.68 19.99
N PRO A 125 -1.80 13.98 19.62
CA PRO A 125 -3.06 14.70 19.62
C PRO A 125 -4.09 14.05 18.69
N ILE A 126 -5.37 14.09 19.05
CA ILE A 126 -6.44 13.40 18.30
C ILE A 126 -6.53 13.83 16.83
N GLY A 127 -6.28 15.10 16.53
CA GLY A 127 -6.24 15.60 15.16
C GLY A 127 -5.13 14.94 14.32
N ARG A 128 -3.97 14.66 14.92
CA ARG A 128 -2.85 13.99 14.23
C ARG A 128 -3.12 12.50 14.04
N ILE A 129 -3.79 11.86 15.01
CA ILE A 129 -4.26 10.47 14.88
C ILE A 129 -5.25 10.36 13.72
N ALA A 130 -6.27 11.23 13.69
CA ALA A 130 -7.28 11.27 12.63
C ALA A 130 -6.65 11.51 11.26
N TRP A 131 -5.70 12.44 11.15
CA TRP A 131 -4.94 12.68 9.92
C TRP A 131 -4.17 11.45 9.44
N ASN A 132 -3.42 10.80 10.34
CA ASN A 132 -2.63 9.63 9.99
C ASN A 132 -3.52 8.47 9.53
N ILE A 133 -4.58 8.14 10.29
CA ILE A 133 -5.51 7.06 9.91
C ILE A 133 -6.23 7.43 8.61
N GLY A 134 -6.66 8.68 8.46
CA GLY A 134 -7.33 9.18 7.25
C GLY A 134 -6.47 9.01 6.00
N ASN A 135 -5.20 9.41 6.04
CA ASN A 135 -4.28 9.25 4.91
C ASN A 135 -4.04 7.77 4.58
N GLN A 136 -3.88 6.93 5.60
CA GLN A 136 -3.68 5.50 5.38
C GLN A 136 -4.88 4.84 4.72
N LEU A 137 -6.08 5.12 5.22
CA LEU A 137 -7.32 4.62 4.65
C LEU A 137 -7.54 5.19 3.24
N PHE A 138 -7.23 6.46 3.01
CA PHE A 138 -7.30 7.06 1.68
C PHE A 138 -6.39 6.35 0.68
N SER A 139 -5.09 6.17 1.00
CA SER A 139 -4.17 5.46 0.11
C SER A 139 -4.64 4.03 -0.15
N HIS A 140 -5.03 3.27 0.87
CA HIS A 140 -5.41 1.87 0.68
C HIS A 140 -6.77 1.69 0.00
N CYS A 141 -7.78 2.49 0.34
CA CYS A 141 -9.13 2.34 -0.22
C CYS A 141 -9.25 2.98 -1.60
N ILE A 142 -8.74 4.21 -1.76
CA ILE A 142 -8.96 5.03 -2.95
C ILE A 142 -7.86 4.86 -3.97
N LEU A 143 -6.59 4.74 -3.55
CA LEU A 143 -5.46 4.68 -4.47
C LEU A 143 -5.03 3.25 -4.80
N VAL A 144 -5.36 2.28 -3.94
CA VAL A 144 -5.02 0.87 -4.15
C VAL A 144 -6.26 0.04 -4.46
N GLY A 145 -7.18 -0.10 -3.50
CA GLY A 145 -8.33 -1.00 -3.60
C GLY A 145 -9.25 -0.68 -4.77
N LEU A 146 -9.63 0.60 -4.92
CA LEU A 146 -10.53 1.05 -5.97
C LEU A 146 -9.95 0.85 -7.39
N PRO A 147 -8.72 1.28 -7.72
CA PRO A 147 -8.14 1.03 -9.04
C PRO A 147 -8.01 -0.47 -9.38
N ILE A 148 -7.57 -1.29 -8.42
CA ILE A 148 -7.49 -2.74 -8.60
C ILE A 148 -8.88 -3.32 -8.96
N ALA A 149 -9.91 -2.95 -8.21
CA ALA A 149 -11.26 -3.44 -8.42
C ALA A 149 -11.89 -2.98 -9.74
N LEU A 150 -11.68 -1.72 -10.12
CA LEU A 150 -12.16 -1.17 -11.39
C LEU A 150 -11.48 -1.86 -12.59
N ILE A 151 -10.17 -2.09 -12.52
CA ILE A 151 -9.42 -2.81 -13.57
C ILE A 151 -9.88 -4.28 -13.67
N ALA A 152 -10.22 -4.91 -12.53
CA ALA A 152 -10.79 -6.25 -12.52
C ALA A 152 -12.16 -6.32 -13.21
N ALA A 153 -13.00 -5.30 -13.00
CA ALA A 153 -14.34 -5.21 -13.58
C ALA A 153 -14.34 -4.85 -15.07
N GLY A 154 -13.35 -4.09 -15.54
CA GLY A 154 -13.22 -3.68 -16.94
C GLY A 154 -13.43 -4.84 -17.94
N ARG A 155 -14.15 -4.58 -19.03
CA ARG A 155 -14.35 -5.57 -20.11
C ARG A 155 -13.03 -5.76 -20.87
N ARG A 156 -12.71 -6.99 -21.31
CA ARG A 156 -11.60 -7.22 -22.26
C ARG A 156 -11.98 -6.44 -23.52
N ARG A 157 -11.18 -5.45 -23.90
CA ARG A 157 -11.13 -5.05 -25.31
C ARG A 157 -10.17 -6.00 -25.99
#